data_AF-A0A136K4Y3-F1
#
_entry.id   AF-A0A136K4Y3-F1
#
_cell.length_a   1.000
_cell.length_b   1.000
_cell.length_c   1.000
_cell.angle_alpha   90.00
_cell.angle_beta   90.00
_cell.angle_gamma   90.00
#
_symmetry.space_group_name_H-M   'P 1'
#
loop_
_entity.id
_entity.type
_entity.pdbx_description
1 polymer ?
#
loop_
_entity_poly.entity_id
_entity_poly.type
_entity_poly.pdbx_seq_one_letter_code
_entity_poly.pdbx_strand_id
1 'polypeptide(L)' 'MVRVVPMCGLCRRVRDDGASASGIGRWVDLPSYLAQHVVPASKVRFASNYCSECQVSYDILKAYGH' A
#
# COMPACT_ATOMS: atom_id res chain seq x y z
N MET A 1 -7.23 19.07 -2.43
CA MET A 1 -6.86 17.94 -3.30
C MET A 1 -6.97 16.65 -2.49
N VAL A 2 -7.58 15.60 -3.03
CA VAL A 2 -7.71 14.28 -2.38
C VAL A 2 -6.63 13.37 -2.98
N ARG A 3 -5.86 12.67 -2.15
CA ARG A 3 -4.83 11.72 -2.61
C ARG A 3 -5.41 10.32 -2.65
N VAL A 4 -5.26 9.63 -3.78
CA VAL A 4 -5.58 8.22 -3.90
C VAL A 4 -4.31 7.43 -3.65
N VAL A 5 -4.31 6.58 -2.63
CA VAL A 5 -3.14 5.82 -2.19
C VAL A 5 -3.47 4.33 -2.27
N PRO A 6 -2.63 3.51 -2.94
CA PRO A 6 -2.83 2.07 -2.96
C PRO A 6 -2.69 1.50 -1.55
N MET A 7 -3.64 0.66 -1.14
CA MET A 7 -3.65 -0.02 0.15
C MET A 7 -3.67 -1.52 -0.06
N CYS A 8 -2.81 -2.23 0.67
CA CYS A 8 -2.78 -3.67 0.65
C CYS A 8 -4.05 -4.22 1.33
N GLY A 9 -4.81 -5.03 0.60
CA GLY A 9 -6.01 -5.68 1.14
C GLY A 9 -5.74 -6.68 2.28
N LEU A 10 -4.50 -7.16 2.41
CA LEU A 10 -4.10 -8.17 3.41
C LEU A 10 -3.45 -7.52 4.64
N CYS A 11 -2.31 -6.86 4.47
CA CYS A 11 -1.55 -6.30 5.59
C CYS A 11 -1.89 -4.85 5.92
N ARG A 12 -2.84 -4.23 5.21
CA ARG A 12 -3.30 -2.84 5.42
C ARG A 12 -2.24 -1.74 5.26
N ARG A 13 -1.01 -2.08 4.86
CA ARG A 13 0.03 -1.11 4.50
C ARG A 13 -0.37 -0.33 3.25
N VAL A 14 0.09 0.90 3.15
CA VAL A 14 -0.16 1.80 2.02
C VAL A 14 1.11 2.00 1.19
N ARG A 15 0.98 2.14 -0.12
CA ARG A 15 2.11 2.38 -1.01
C ARG A 15 2.43 3.86 -1.05
N ASP A 16 3.62 4.20 -0.60
CA ASP A 16 4.15 5.54 -0.75
C ASP A 16 4.99 5.63 -2.03
N ASP A 17 4.37 6.14 -3.09
CA ASP A 17 5.05 6.38 -4.36
C ASP A 17 5.90 7.68 -4.34
N GLY A 18 5.79 8.53 -3.30
CA GLY A 18 6.62 9.73 -3.14
C GLY A 18 6.67 10.63 -4.39
N ALA A 19 7.88 11.09 -4.73
CA ALA A 19 8.20 11.72 -6.03
C ALA A 19 8.74 10.70 -7.07
N SER A 20 8.76 9.42 -6.72
CA SER A 20 9.27 8.37 -7.59
C SER A 20 8.19 7.93 -8.58
N ALA A 21 8.64 7.41 -9.72
CA ALA A 21 7.75 6.85 -10.74
C ALA A 21 6.82 5.79 -10.12
N SER A 22 5.54 5.83 -10.49
CA SER A 22 4.51 4.88 -10.01
C SER A 22 5.00 3.43 -10.10
N GLY A 23 5.03 2.74 -8.97
CA GLY A 23 5.34 1.30 -8.93
C GLY A 23 6.63 0.91 -8.21
N ILE A 24 7.49 1.88 -7.85
CA ILE A 24 8.70 1.64 -7.01
C ILE A 24 8.48 2.14 -5.57
N GLY A 25 7.26 2.58 -5.24
CA GLY A 25 6.91 3.08 -3.92
C GLY A 25 7.06 2.05 -2.81
N ARG A 26 7.62 2.47 -1.67
CA ARG A 26 7.76 1.63 -0.47
C ARG A 26 6.39 1.43 0.18
N TRP A 27 6.11 0.21 0.64
CA TRP A 27 4.93 -0.06 1.46
C TRP A 27 5.22 0.31 2.91
N VAL A 28 4.39 1.20 3.46
CA VAL A 28 4.53 1.74 4.82
C VAL A 28 3.19 1.69 5.55
N ASP A 29 3.23 1.82 6.88
CA ASP A 29 2.00 1.94 7.68
C ASP A 29 1.31 3.28 7.41
N LEU A 30 -0.03 3.28 7.46
CA LEU A 30 -0.84 4.48 7.23
C LEU A 30 -0.44 5.66 8.15
N PRO A 31 -0.23 5.50 9.47
CA PRO A 31 0.19 6.61 10.33
C PRO A 31 1.51 7.24 9.88
N SER A 32 2.48 6.41 9.49
CA SER A 32 3.78 6.86 8.98
C SER A 32 3.64 7.64 7.68
N TYR A 33 2.77 7.18 6.78
CA TYR A 33 2.44 7.89 5.54
C TYR A 33 1.82 9.27 5.80
N LEU A 34 0.81 9.34 6.68
CA LEU A 34 0.13 10.60 7.00
C LEU A 34 1.09 11.60 7.65
N ALA A 35 1.96 11.13 8.56
CA ALA A 35 2.97 11.95 9.22
C ALA A 35 4.00 12.49 8.22
N GLN A 36 4.49 11.66 7.29
CA GLN A 36 5.51 12.05 6.34
C GLN A 36 5.00 13.04 5.28
N HIS A 37 3.77 12.86 4.80
CA HIS A 37 3.18 13.73 3.77
C HIS A 37 2.39 14.90 4.36
N VAL A 38 2.22 14.96 5.68
CA VAL A 38 1.41 15.95 6.40
C VAL A 38 -0.01 16.04 5.82
N VAL A 39 -0.61 14.87 5.53
CA VAL A 39 -1.94 14.76 4.93
C VAL A 39 -2.95 14.31 6.00
N PRO A 40 -4.11 14.99 6.13
CA PRO A 40 -5.17 14.50 6.99
C PRO A 40 -5.78 13.22 6.42
N ALA A 41 -6.13 12.27 7.30
CA ALA A 41 -6.77 11.00 6.89
C ALA A 41 -8.04 11.21 6.05
N SER A 42 -8.81 12.28 6.31
CA SER A 42 -10.01 12.66 5.54
C SER A 42 -9.74 13.09 4.10
N LYS A 43 -8.47 13.32 3.73
CA LYS A 43 -8.03 13.66 2.38
C LYS A 43 -7.34 12.49 1.66
N VAL A 44 -7.36 11.30 2.25
CA VAL A 44 -6.82 10.07 1.66
C VAL A 44 -7.96 9.15 1.25
N ARG A 45 -7.92 8.67 0.00
CA ARG A 45 -8.78 7.58 -0.50
C ARG A 45 -7.91 6.38 -0.81
N PHE A 46 -8.43 5.19 -0.52
CA PHE A 46 -7.69 3.96 -0.74
C PHE A 46 -8.09 3.32 -2.06
N ALA A 47 -7.09 2.90 -2.83
CA ALA A 47 -7.27 2.00 -3.96
C ALA A 47 -6.86 0.60 -3.55
N SER A 48 -7.67 -0.41 -3.86
CA SER A 48 -7.35 -1.80 -3.55
C SER A 48 -6.12 -2.25 -4.33
N ASN A 49 -5.13 -2.79 -3.63
CA ASN A 49 -3.94 -3.37 -4.22
C ASN A 49 -3.36 -4.44 -3.27
N TYR A 50 -2.25 -5.07 -3.64
CA TYR A 50 -1.47 -5.97 -2.78
C TYR A 50 -0.01 -5.53 -2.75
N CYS A 51 0.62 -5.61 -1.59
CA CYS A 51 2.07 -5.45 -1.52
C CYS A 51 2.74 -6.71 -2.04
N SER A 52 3.98 -6.57 -2.49
CA SER A 52 4.79 -7.66 -3.03
C SER A 52 4.93 -8.82 -2.04
N GLU A 53 5.13 -8.55 -0.75
CA GLU A 53 5.17 -9.58 0.30
C GLU A 53 3.88 -10.41 0.33
N CYS A 54 2.72 -9.75 0.37
CA CYS A 54 1.43 -10.43 0.44
C CYS A 54 1.07 -11.14 -0.87
N GLN A 55 1.48 -10.59 -2.02
CA GLN A 55 1.28 -11.22 -3.32
C GLN A 55 2.10 -12.51 -3.43
N VAL A 56 3.37 -12.48 -3.01
CA VAL A 56 4.23 -13.67 -2.95
C VAL A 56 3.66 -14.71 -1.99
N SER A 57 3.21 -14.33 -0.79
CA SER A 57 2.58 -15.27 0.14
C SER A 57 1.33 -15.92 -0.46
N TYR A 58 0.52 -15.15 -1.18
CA TYR A 58 -0.67 -15.67 -1.86
C TYR A 58 -0.29 -16.66 -2.98
N ASP A 59 0.73 -16.34 -3.80
CA ASP A 59 1.22 -17.25 -4.83
C ASP A 59 1.79 -18.55 -4.25
N ILE A 60 2.53 -18.48 -3.14
CA ILE A 60 3.04 -19.67 -2.43
C ILE A 60 1.87 -20.53 -1.92
N LEU A 61 0.89 -19.92 -1.25
CA LEU A 61 -0.28 -20.65 -0.75
C LEU A 61 -1.08 -21.27 -1.89
N LYS A 62 -1.21 -20.58 -3.03
CA LYS A 62 -1.89 -21.13 -4.21
C LYS A 62 -1.11 -22.28 -4.85
N ALA A 63 0.21 -22.21 -4.87
CA ALA A 63 1.06 -23.23 -5.48
C ALA A 63 1.22 -24.50 -4.62
N TYR A 64 1.19 -24.36 -3.28
CA TYR A 64 1.56 -25.44 -2.35
C TYR A 64 0.53 -25.73 -1.26
N GLY A 65 -0.57 -24.97 -1.17
CA GLY A 65 -1.67 -25.22 -0.24
C GLY A 65 -2.56 -26.36 -0.72
N HIS A 66 -2.08 -27.58 -0.60
CA HIS A 66 -2.81 -28.82 -0.87
C HIS A 66 -3.30 -29.47 0.43
#